data_AF-A0A7J6PAU0-F1
#
_entry.id   AF-A0A7J6PAU0-F1
#
_cell.length_a   1.000
_cell.length_b   1.000
_cell.length_c   1.000
_cell.angle_alpha   90.00
_cell.angle_beta   90.00
_cell.angle_gamma   90.00
#
_symmetry.space_group_name_H-M   'P 1'
#
loop_
_entity.id
_entity.type
_entity.pdbx_description
1 polymer ?
#
loop_
_entity_poly.entity_id
_entity_poly.type
_entity_poly.pdbx_seq_one_letter_code
_entity_poly.pdbx_strand_id
1 'polypeptide(L)'
;MTSTRSSAKSNRKGKLDDTSIRAIAYARGYQEALDFFNVSVEKGLTESQVQSQSKKYGPNELDKTEGKSMIALILEQFDDLMVKILLVAAFISFLLAYFDDENNDEGMLAYVEPLVILLILIANAIVGVWQ
;
A
#
# COMPACT_ATOMS: atom_id res chain seq x y z
N MET A 1 18.45 16.09 65.58
CA MET A 1 17.93 17.29 64.92
C MET A 1 17.91 17.01 63.42
N THR A 2 16.75 16.55 62.94
CA THR A 2 15.78 17.31 62.11
C THR A 2 16.19 17.28 60.62
N SER A 3 15.60 16.36 59.84
CA SER A 3 14.42 16.64 59.00
C SER A 3 14.78 17.65 57.90
N THR A 4 14.82 17.32 56.61
CA THR A 4 13.62 17.17 55.79
C THR A 4 14.06 16.98 54.32
N ARG A 5 13.36 16.08 53.60
CA ARG A 5 13.00 16.09 52.17
C ARG A 5 12.87 14.63 51.68
N SER A 6 12.03 13.83 52.32
CA SER A 6 10.65 13.61 51.85
C SER A 6 10.12 14.69 50.88
N SER A 7 9.85 14.24 49.66
CA SER A 7 8.74 14.67 48.78
C SER A 7 9.18 14.97 47.35
N ALA A 8 9.58 13.91 46.64
CA ALA A 8 9.43 13.84 45.20
C ALA A 8 8.87 12.47 44.78
N LYS A 9 8.02 11.88 45.63
CA LYS A 9 7.00 10.93 45.15
C LYS A 9 5.92 11.77 44.46
N SER A 10 6.27 12.32 43.30
CA SER A 10 5.29 12.94 42.41
C SER A 10 4.46 11.82 41.82
N ASN A 11 3.37 11.57 42.53
CA ASN A 11 2.13 10.94 42.16
C ASN A 11 1.75 11.21 40.69
N ARG A 12 2.37 10.48 39.75
CA ARG A 12 1.86 10.25 38.40
C ARG A 12 1.51 8.77 38.23
N LYS A 13 0.77 8.19 39.18
CA LYS A 13 -0.12 7.07 38.82
C LYS A 13 -1.35 7.68 38.16
N GLY A 14 -1.13 8.32 37.00
CA GLY A 14 -2.22 8.56 36.06
C GLY A 14 -2.75 7.17 35.70
N LYS A 15 -4.06 6.99 35.81
CA LYS A 15 -4.75 5.78 35.38
C LYS A 15 -4.18 5.39 34.01
N LEU A 16 -3.63 4.17 33.91
CA LEU A 16 -3.02 3.66 32.69
C LEU A 16 -4.07 3.74 31.58
N ASP A 17 -3.79 4.56 30.57
CA ASP A 17 -4.60 4.66 29.37
C ASP A 17 -4.13 3.67 28.32
N ASP A 18 -5.02 3.35 27.39
CA ASP A 18 -4.82 2.34 26.35
C ASP A 18 -3.57 2.59 25.51
N THR A 19 -3.31 3.86 25.19
CA THR A 19 -2.17 4.27 24.36
C THR A 19 -0.84 4.05 25.10
N SER A 20 -0.78 4.46 26.37
CA SER A 20 0.41 4.25 27.20
C SER A 20 0.76 2.78 27.39
N ILE A 21 -0.22 1.91 27.65
CA ILE A 21 0.05 0.48 27.81
C ILE A 21 0.58 -0.15 26.52
N ARG A 22 0.00 0.20 25.36
CA ARG A 22 0.43 -0.38 24.07
C ARG A 22 1.82 0.08 23.65
N ALA A 23 2.19 1.32 23.95
CA ALA A 23 3.48 1.88 23.54
C ALA A 23 4.67 1.35 24.35
N ILE A 24 4.49 1.08 25.66
CA ILE A 24 5.59 0.73 26.57
C ILE A 24 5.36 -0.56 27.36
N ALA A 25 4.53 -1.48 26.85
CA ALA A 25 4.24 -2.76 27.51
C ALA A 25 5.50 -3.54 27.90
N TYR A 26 6.53 -3.51 27.03
CA TYR A 26 7.80 -4.20 27.24
C TYR A 26 8.60 -3.70 28.44
N ALA A 27 8.36 -2.46 28.89
CA ALA A 27 9.06 -1.84 30.02
C ALA A 27 8.27 -1.95 31.33
N ARG A 28 7.14 -2.68 31.34
CA ARG A 28 6.24 -2.84 32.49
C ARG A 28 6.26 -4.25 33.05
N GLY A 29 5.95 -4.37 34.35
CA GLY A 29 5.82 -5.68 35.00
C GLY A 29 4.57 -6.41 34.50
N TYR A 30 4.64 -7.73 34.37
CA TYR A 30 3.53 -8.53 33.83
C TYR A 30 2.23 -8.36 34.63
N GLN A 31 2.31 -8.16 35.95
CA GLN A 31 1.15 -7.89 36.81
C GLN A 31 0.37 -6.64 36.39
N GLU A 32 1.06 -5.58 35.98
CA GLU A 32 0.40 -4.33 35.56
C GLU A 32 -0.38 -4.52 34.25
N ALA A 33 0.11 -5.38 33.36
CA ALA A 33 -0.61 -5.74 32.13
C ALA A 33 -1.84 -6.62 32.44
N LEU A 34 -1.72 -7.58 33.37
CA LEU A 34 -2.84 -8.41 33.81
C LEU A 34 -3.96 -7.59 34.45
N ASP A 35 -3.59 -6.64 35.31
CA ASP A 35 -4.53 -5.72 35.96
C ASP A 35 -5.20 -4.78 34.93
N PHE A 36 -4.45 -4.29 33.95
CA PHE A 36 -4.99 -3.42 32.90
C PHE A 36 -6.03 -4.13 32.02
N PHE A 37 -5.74 -5.36 31.60
CA PHE A 37 -6.68 -6.17 30.80
C PHE A 37 -7.71 -6.93 31.64
N ASN A 38 -7.62 -6.83 32.98
CA ASN A 38 -8.45 -7.55 33.95
C ASN A 38 -8.57 -9.05 33.62
N VAL A 39 -7.41 -9.68 33.44
CA VAL A 39 -7.27 -11.07 33.00
C VAL A 39 -6.45 -11.86 34.01
N SER A 40 -6.85 -13.11 34.27
CA SER A 40 -6.06 -14.03 35.10
C SER A 40 -5.20 -14.94 34.24
N VAL A 41 -4.01 -15.27 34.74
CA VAL A 41 -3.07 -16.15 34.03
C VAL A 41 -3.63 -17.55 33.84
N GLU A 42 -4.38 -18.06 34.82
CA GLU A 42 -4.89 -19.44 34.81
C GLU A 42 -6.10 -19.64 33.90
N LYS A 43 -6.97 -18.63 33.77
CA LYS A 43 -8.25 -18.75 33.05
C LYS A 43 -8.30 -17.98 31.74
N GLY A 44 -7.40 -17.00 31.55
CA GLY A 44 -7.42 -16.14 30.38
C GLY A 44 -8.65 -15.22 30.32
N LEU A 45 -8.93 -14.70 29.13
CA LEU A 45 -10.09 -13.84 28.88
C LEU A 45 -11.36 -14.68 28.77
N THR A 46 -12.46 -14.16 29.33
CA THR A 46 -13.80 -14.72 29.10
C THR A 46 -14.28 -14.40 27.69
N GLU A 47 -15.22 -15.19 27.17
CA GLU A 47 -15.80 -14.96 25.83
C GLU A 47 -16.45 -13.57 25.71
N SER A 48 -17.09 -13.09 26.78
CA SER A 48 -17.64 -11.73 26.83
C SER A 48 -16.57 -10.63 26.70
N GLN A 49 -15.39 -10.85 27.30
CA GLN A 49 -14.25 -9.95 27.18
C GLN A 49 -13.64 -10.04 25.78
N VAL A 50 -13.54 -11.22 25.19
CA VAL A 50 -13.05 -11.37 23.81
C VAL A 50 -13.95 -10.58 22.85
N GLN A 51 -15.27 -10.69 22.98
CA GLN A 51 -16.20 -9.94 22.12
C GLN A 51 -16.10 -8.42 22.33
N SER A 52 -15.96 -7.95 23.57
CA SER A 52 -15.84 -6.51 23.84
C SER A 52 -14.50 -5.94 23.37
N GLN A 53 -13.42 -6.69 23.55
CA GLN A 53 -12.07 -6.30 23.13
C GLN A 53 -11.93 -6.36 21.61
N SER A 54 -12.52 -7.34 20.93
CA SER A 54 -12.56 -7.41 19.47
C SER A 54 -13.31 -6.23 18.86
N LYS A 55 -14.42 -5.78 19.47
CA LYS A 55 -15.11 -4.54 19.05
C LYS A 55 -14.28 -3.27 19.27
N LYS A 56 -13.43 -3.25 20.30
CA LYS A 56 -12.60 -2.08 20.66
C LYS A 56 -11.32 -1.99 19.83
N TYR A 57 -10.64 -3.11 19.61
CA TYR A 57 -9.32 -3.16 18.97
C TYR A 57 -9.35 -3.61 17.52
N GLY A 58 -10.47 -4.17 17.07
CA GLY A 58 -10.59 -4.77 15.77
C GLY A 58 -9.98 -6.18 15.72
N PRO A 59 -10.03 -6.82 14.55
CA PRO A 59 -9.34 -8.08 14.29
C PRO A 59 -7.82 -7.90 14.39
N ASN A 60 -7.11 -8.94 14.82
CA ASN A 60 -5.65 -8.98 14.80
C ASN A 60 -5.14 -9.34 13.39
N GLU A 61 -5.51 -8.54 12.41
CA GLU A 61 -5.05 -8.66 11.03
C GLU A 61 -4.44 -7.32 10.58
N LEU A 62 -3.42 -7.42 9.72
CA LEU A 62 -2.88 -6.24 9.07
C LEU A 62 -3.83 -5.85 7.94
N ASP A 63 -4.13 -4.56 7.84
CA ASP A 63 -4.88 -4.03 6.71
C ASP A 63 -4.19 -4.44 5.42
N LYS A 64 -4.91 -5.16 4.57
CA LYS A 64 -4.42 -5.49 3.23
C LYS A 64 -4.45 -4.20 2.43
N THR A 65 -3.29 -3.76 1.97
CA THR A 65 -3.22 -2.72 0.95
C THR A 65 -3.98 -3.21 -0.27
N GLU A 66 -4.94 -2.43 -0.76
CA GLU A 66 -5.64 -2.75 -2.00
C GLU A 66 -4.60 -2.92 -3.11
N GLY A 67 -4.57 -4.10 -3.74
CA GLY A 67 -3.71 -4.33 -4.89
C GLY A 67 -4.12 -3.42 -6.04
N LYS A 68 -3.14 -2.88 -6.78
CA LYS A 68 -3.43 -2.13 -8.01
C LYS A 68 -4.21 -3.03 -8.97
N SER A 69 -5.24 -2.50 -9.60
CA SER A 69 -6.02 -3.24 -10.60
C SER A 69 -5.23 -3.40 -11.91
N MET A 70 -5.53 -4.44 -12.68
CA MET A 70 -4.89 -4.69 -13.99
C MET A 70 -4.99 -3.48 -14.94
N ILE A 71 -6.13 -2.78 -14.92
CA ILE A 71 -6.35 -1.57 -15.74
C ILE A 71 -5.49 -0.41 -15.23
N ALA A 72 -5.33 -0.26 -13.91
CA ALA A 72 -4.47 0.78 -13.34
C ALA A 72 -3.00 0.56 -13.73
N LEU A 73 -2.52 -0.69 -13.75
CA LEU A 73 -1.17 -1.03 -14.19
C LEU A 73 -0.94 -0.73 -15.68
N ILE A 74 -1.93 -1.02 -16.54
CA ILE A 74 -1.86 -0.68 -17.97
C ILE A 74 -1.81 0.84 -18.15
N LEU A 75 -2.66 1.61 -17.44
CA LEU A 75 -2.66 3.07 -17.53
C LEU A 75 -1.33 3.69 -17.05
N GLU A 76 -0.72 3.11 -16.03
CA GLU A 76 0.60 3.54 -15.52
C GLU A 76 1.69 3.37 -16.60
N GLN A 77 1.64 2.31 -17.41
CA GLN A 77 2.55 2.14 -18.56
C GLN A 77 2.37 3.24 -19.62
N PHE A 78 1.16 3.72 -19.87
CA PHE A 78 0.93 4.82 -20.80
C PHE A 78 1.40 6.19 -20.27
N ASP A 79 1.62 6.33 -18.95
CA ASP A 79 2.13 7.58 -18.37
C ASP A 79 3.66 7.74 -18.51
N ASP A 80 4.36 6.66 -18.86
CA ASP A 80 5.79 6.65 -19.08
C ASP A 80 6.20 7.52 -20.29
N LEU A 81 7.24 8.34 -20.11
CA LEU A 81 7.71 9.28 -21.13
C LEU A 81 8.17 8.57 -22.41
N MET A 82 8.83 7.40 -22.28
CA MET A 82 9.31 6.61 -23.42
C MET A 82 8.12 6.06 -24.21
N VAL A 83 7.10 5.53 -23.51
CA VAL A 83 5.87 5.03 -24.13
C VAL A 83 5.12 6.14 -24.85
N LYS A 84 5.02 7.34 -24.26
CA LYS A 84 4.40 8.50 -24.91
C LYS A 84 5.10 8.89 -26.20
N ILE A 85 6.44 8.93 -26.21
CA ILE A 85 7.21 9.25 -27.43
C ILE A 85 6.95 8.20 -28.52
N LEU A 86 6.94 6.91 -28.16
CA LEU A 86 6.64 5.82 -29.11
C LEU A 86 5.21 5.90 -29.65
N LEU A 87 4.24 6.29 -28.82
CA LEU A 87 2.85 6.46 -29.24
C LEU A 87 2.69 7.64 -30.22
N VAL A 88 3.39 8.76 -29.97
CA VAL A 88 3.44 9.88 -30.91
C VAL A 88 4.12 9.47 -32.22
N ALA A 89 5.23 8.72 -32.16
CA ALA A 89 5.90 8.19 -33.35
C ALA A 89 4.96 7.27 -34.15
N ALA A 90 4.28 6.32 -33.50
CA ALA A 90 3.30 5.45 -34.13
C ALA A 90 2.19 6.25 -34.82
N PHE A 91 1.69 7.30 -34.18
CA PHE A 91 0.67 8.18 -34.75
C PHE A 91 1.17 8.91 -35.99
N ILE A 92 2.38 9.49 -35.94
CA ILE A 92 2.98 10.17 -37.09
C ILE A 92 3.24 9.18 -38.24
N SER A 93 3.86 8.03 -37.96
CA SER A 93 4.12 6.99 -38.97
C SER A 93 2.81 6.48 -39.60
N PHE A 94 1.74 6.35 -38.81
CA PHE A 94 0.44 5.99 -39.33
C PHE A 94 -0.15 7.08 -40.25
N LEU A 95 -0.06 8.36 -39.88
CA LEU A 95 -0.50 9.45 -40.73
C LEU A 95 0.28 9.50 -42.04
N LEU A 96 1.61 9.35 -41.98
CA LEU A 96 2.46 9.28 -43.17
C LEU A 96 2.04 8.12 -44.07
N ALA A 97 1.87 6.92 -43.51
CA ALA A 97 1.41 5.76 -44.26
C ALA A 97 0.03 5.99 -44.90
N TYR A 98 -0.91 6.59 -44.18
CA TYR A 98 -2.25 6.89 -44.68
C TYR A 98 -2.24 7.88 -45.87
N PHE A 99 -1.36 8.89 -45.84
CA PHE A 99 -1.22 9.85 -46.94
C PHE A 99 -0.39 9.30 -48.12
N ASP A 100 0.59 8.43 -47.86
CA ASP A 100 1.39 7.80 -48.93
C ASP A 100 0.62 6.71 -49.68
N ASP A 101 -0.29 5.99 -49.00
CA ASP A 101 -1.18 4.99 -49.62
C ASP A 101 -2.09 5.61 -50.69
N GLU A 102 -2.33 6.92 -50.63
CA GLU A 102 -3.12 7.65 -51.64
C GLU A 102 -2.27 8.07 -52.87
N ASN A 103 -0.94 8.04 -52.79
CA ASN A 103 -0.04 8.66 -53.78
C ASN A 103 0.96 7.71 -54.47
N ASN A 104 1.24 6.50 -53.94
CA ASN A 104 2.26 5.58 -54.50
C ASN A 104 1.87 4.08 -54.40
N ASP A 105 2.40 3.25 -55.32
CA ASP A 105 2.19 1.78 -55.42
C ASP A 105 2.77 0.95 -54.24
N GLU A 106 3.16 1.58 -53.13
CA GLU A 106 3.78 0.92 -51.95
C GLU A 106 2.77 0.52 -50.85
N GLY A 107 1.48 0.38 -51.20
CA GLY A 107 0.31 0.32 -50.29
C GLY A 107 0.28 -0.76 -49.18
N MET A 108 1.33 -1.57 -49.01
CA MET A 108 1.48 -2.48 -47.86
C MET A 108 2.79 -2.31 -47.08
N LEU A 109 3.85 -1.76 -47.69
CA LEU A 109 5.14 -1.58 -47.00
C LEU A 109 5.09 -0.39 -46.04
N ALA A 110 4.33 0.66 -46.38
CA ALA A 110 4.15 1.84 -45.53
C ALA A 110 3.51 1.51 -44.17
N TYR A 111 2.69 0.46 -44.09
CA TYR A 111 2.04 0.03 -42.84
C TYR A 111 2.94 -0.82 -41.93
N VAL A 112 4.08 -1.32 -42.43
CA VAL A 112 4.99 -2.15 -41.63
C VAL A 112 5.61 -1.35 -40.48
N GLU A 113 5.98 -0.10 -40.73
CA GLU A 113 6.59 0.77 -39.72
C GLU A 113 5.66 1.05 -38.53
N PRO A 114 4.43 1.59 -38.70
CA PRO A 114 3.52 1.80 -37.58
C PRO A 114 3.12 0.48 -36.89
N LEU A 115 3.05 -0.64 -37.63
CA LEU A 115 2.76 -1.95 -37.06
C LEU A 115 3.86 -2.44 -36.11
N VAL A 116 5.13 -2.28 -36.48
CA VAL A 116 6.27 -2.67 -35.62
C VAL A 116 6.28 -1.84 -34.33
N ILE A 117 6.03 -0.53 -34.42
CA ILE A 117 5.97 0.34 -33.23
C ILE A 117 4.81 -0.09 -32.31
N LEU A 118 3.65 -0.39 -32.87
CA LEU A 118 2.50 -0.87 -32.11
C LEU A 118 2.77 -2.21 -31.41
N LEU A 119 3.49 -3.13 -32.06
CA LEU A 119 3.93 -4.38 -31.44
C LEU A 119 4.87 -4.15 -30.25
N ILE A 120 5.80 -3.20 -30.35
CA ILE A 120 6.69 -2.83 -29.25
C ILE A 120 5.86 -2.29 -28.06
N LEU A 121 4.87 -1.44 -28.33
CA LEU A 121 3.98 -0.89 -27.29
C LEU A 121 3.19 -2.00 -26.57
N ILE A 122 2.63 -2.95 -27.33
CA ILE A 122 1.88 -4.08 -26.75
C ILE A 122 2.81 -4.97 -25.92
N ALA A 123 4.01 -5.28 -26.43
CA ALA A 123 5.00 -6.06 -25.70
C ALA A 123 5.41 -5.37 -24.40
N ASN A 124 5.64 -4.05 -24.42
CA ASN A 124 5.99 -3.29 -23.22
C ASN A 124 4.85 -3.28 -22.20
N ALA A 125 3.60 -3.12 -22.65
CA ALA A 125 2.43 -3.19 -21.76
C ALA A 125 2.29 -4.56 -21.08
N ILE A 126 2.54 -5.66 -21.80
CA ILE A 126 2.48 -7.02 -21.22
C ILE A 126 3.59 -7.23 -20.19
N VAL A 127 4.84 -6.87 -20.52
CA VAL A 127 5.97 -6.97 -19.58
C VAL A 127 5.72 -6.12 -18.34
N GLY A 128 5.20 -4.91 -18.52
CA GLY A 128 4.87 -3.98 -17.44
C GLY A 128 3.73 -4.43 -16.52
N VAL A 129 2.86 -5.33 -16.97
CA VAL A 129 1.80 -5.93 -16.13
C VAL A 129 2.30 -7.20 -15.40
N TRP A 130 3.27 -7.92 -15.99
CA TRP A 130 3.87 -9.09 -15.35
C TRP A 130 4.84 -8.70 -14.22
N GLN A 131 5.60 -7.61 -14.44
CA GLN A 131 6.64 -7.12 -13.53
C GLN A 131 6.07 -6.32 -12.35
#